data_AF-A0ABD0Q5H1-F1
#
_entry.id   AF-A0ABD0Q5H1-F1
#
_cell.length_a   1.000
_cell.length_b   1.000
_cell.length_c   1.000
_cell.angle_alpha   90.00
_cell.angle_beta   90.00
_cell.angle_gamma   90.00
#
_symmetry.space_group_name_H-M   'P 1'
#
loop_
_entity.id
_entity.type
_entity.pdbx_description
1 polymer ?
#
loop_
_entity_poly.entity_id
_entity_poly.type
_entity_poly.pdbx_seq_one_letter_code
_entity_poly.pdbx_strand_id
1 'polypeptide(L)' 'LLNVKPIEDLQETVLHSLELQLKMNHPDSLQLFAKVLQKMTDLRQLVTDHVQLIQLMKETEVDWCLHPLLQEIMRDLY' A
#
# COMPACT_ATOMS: atom_id res chain seq x y z
N LEU A 1 -15.21 4.05 4.34
CA LEU A 1 -14.68 4.25 5.71
C LEU A 1 -15.69 5.03 6.53
N LEU A 2 -16.00 4.57 7.75
CA LEU A 2 -17.08 5.13 8.59
C LEU A 2 -16.68 6.46 9.26
N ASN A 3 -15.39 6.79 9.36
CA ASN A 3 -14.90 8.12 9.74
C ASN A 3 -13.48 8.36 9.17
N VAL A 4 -13.38 9.21 8.15
CA VAL A 4 -12.11 9.44 7.43
C VAL A 4 -11.22 10.47 8.15
N LYS A 5 -11.82 11.45 8.83
CA LYS A 5 -11.10 12.61 9.36
C LYS A 5 -9.99 12.26 10.38
N PRO A 6 -10.23 11.40 11.40
CA PRO A 6 -9.16 11.00 12.32
C PRO A 6 -8.03 10.22 11.65
N ILE A 7 -8.33 9.51 10.56
CA ILE A 7 -7.34 8.75 9.80
C ILE A 7 -6.44 9.71 9.02
N GLU A 8 -7.02 10.73 8.39
CA GLU A 8 -6.27 11.79 7.71
C GLU A 8 -5.39 12.59 8.68
N ASP A 9 -5.91 12.97 9.85
CA ASP A 9 -5.15 13.72 10.86
C ASP A 9 -3.96 12.91 11.40
N LEU A 10 -4.15 11.59 11.59
CA LEU A 10 -3.07 10.68 11.93
C LEU A 10 -2.05 10.56 10.79
N GLN A 11 -2.53 10.38 9.56
CA GLN A 11 -1.67 10.27 8.38
C GLN A 11 -0.82 11.54 8.19
N GLU A 12 -1.40 12.72 8.39
CA GLU A 12 -0.68 13.99 8.31
C GLU A 12 0.47 14.04 9.34
N THR A 13 0.22 13.63 10.57
CA THR A 13 1.25 13.56 11.63
C THR A 13 2.39 12.61 11.25
N VAL A 14 2.06 11.44 10.70
CA VAL A 14 3.04 10.44 10.25
C VAL A 14 3.85 10.96 9.06
N LEU A 15 3.20 11.62 8.09
CA LEU A 15 3.86 12.17 6.90
C LEU A 15 4.85 13.29 7.25
N HIS A 16 4.48 14.20 8.14
CA HIS A 16 5.40 15.24 8.63
C HIS A 16 6.62 14.63 9.33
N SER A 17 6.40 13.64 10.19
CA SER A 17 7.47 12.93 10.89
C SER A 17 8.43 12.23 9.91
N LEU A 18 7.87 11.60 8.87
CA LEU A 18 8.63 10.94 7.81
C LEU A 18 9.45 11.94 7.00
N GLU A 19 8.86 13.08 6.60
CA GLU A 19 9.58 14.12 5.85
C GLU A 19 10.78 14.64 6.65
N LEU A 20 10.59 14.95 7.94
CA LEU A 20 11.66 15.41 8.81
C LEU A 20 12.78 14.36 8.94
N GLN A 21 12.40 13.10 9.20
CA GLN A 21 13.34 11.98 9.32
C GLN A 21 14.18 11.80 8.04
N LEU A 22 13.56 11.91 6.87
CA LEU A 22 14.25 11.78 5.59
C LEU A 22 15.21 12.94 5.34
N LYS A 23 14.81 14.19 5.67
CA LYS A 23 15.68 15.36 5.55
C LYS A 23 16.90 15.26 6.46
N MET A 24 16.71 14.77 7.69
CA MET A 24 17.79 14.63 8.67
C MET A 24 18.79 13.52 8.29
N ASN A 25 18.29 12.37 7.82
CA ASN A 25 19.15 11.22 7.50
C ASN A 25 19.73 11.23 6.09
N HIS A 26 19.13 11.98 5.16
CA HIS A 26 19.53 12.03 3.76
C HIS A 26 19.60 13.48 3.24
N PRO A 27 20.47 14.33 3.83
CA PRO A 27 20.51 15.76 3.51
C PRO A 27 20.82 16.05 2.04
N ASP A 28 21.58 15.19 1.37
CA ASP A 28 21.93 15.34 -0.05
C ASP A 28 20.79 14.92 -1.01
N SER A 29 19.70 14.34 -0.49
CA SER A 29 18.58 13.81 -1.27
C SER A 29 17.31 14.62 -1.08
N LEU A 30 17.33 15.90 -1.48
CA LEU A 30 16.24 16.87 -1.27
C LEU A 30 14.86 16.41 -1.77
N GLN A 31 14.80 15.54 -2.77
CA GLN A 31 13.55 15.03 -3.37
C GLN A 31 13.14 13.64 -2.86
N LEU A 32 13.81 13.12 -1.81
CA LEU A 32 13.58 11.75 -1.34
C LEU A 32 12.17 11.53 -0.83
N PHE A 33 11.61 12.49 -0.09
CA PHE A 33 10.23 12.42 0.40
C PHE A 33 9.22 12.28 -0.76
N ALA A 34 9.33 13.13 -1.78
CA ALA A 34 8.48 13.04 -2.97
C ALA A 34 8.63 11.69 -3.70
N LYS A 35 9.85 11.15 -3.79
CA LYS A 35 10.10 9.81 -4.37
C LYS A 35 9.44 8.70 -3.54
N VAL A 36 9.45 8.79 -2.22
CA VAL A 36 8.78 7.82 -1.34
C VAL A 36 7.27 7.86 -1.54
N LEU A 37 6.66 9.05 -1.61
CA LEU A 37 5.23 9.20 -1.91
C LEU A 37 4.87 8.61 -3.29
N GLN A 38 5.72 8.83 -4.29
CA GLN A 38 5.56 8.18 -5.59
C GLN A 38 5.58 6.65 -5.45
N LYS A 39 6.52 6.09 -4.68
CA LYS A 39 6.58 4.64 -4.46
C LYS A 39 5.36 4.08 -3.74
N MET A 40 4.74 4.84 -2.83
CA MET A 40 3.45 4.44 -2.24
C MET A 40 2.33 4.35 -3.29
N THR A 41 2.39 5.17 -4.34
CA THR A 41 1.46 5.06 -5.48
C THR A 41 1.76 3.85 -6.34
N ASP A 42 3.04 3.62 -6.67
CA ASP A 42 3.48 2.45 -7.43
C ASP A 42 3.05 1.14 -6.72
N LEU A 43 3.14 1.09 -5.37
CA LEU A 43 2.72 -0.06 -4.58
C LEU A 43 1.21 -0.34 -4.67
N ARG A 44 0.36 0.69 -4.72
CA ARG A 44 -1.08 0.51 -4.89
C ARG A 44 -1.41 -0.14 -6.23
N GLN A 45 -0.71 0.26 -7.29
CA GLN A 45 -0.87 -0.37 -8.60
C GLN A 45 -0.40 -1.83 -8.57
N LEU A 46 0.78 -2.09 -8.00
CA LEU A 46 1.33 -3.44 -7.90
C LEU A 46 0.39 -4.40 -7.17
N VAL A 47 -0.21 -3.97 -6.06
CA VAL A 47 -1.19 -4.77 -5.31
C VAL A 47 -2.44 -5.03 -6.16
N THR A 48 -2.91 -4.02 -6.91
CA THR A 48 -4.06 -4.17 -7.81
C THR A 48 -3.80 -5.23 -8.88
N ASP A 49 -2.63 -5.17 -9.54
CA ASP A 49 -2.23 -6.13 -10.56
C ASP A 49 -2.09 -7.55 -9.96
N HIS A 50 -1.56 -7.64 -8.74
CA HIS A 50 -1.40 -8.91 -8.04
C HIS A 50 -2.74 -9.56 -7.65
N VAL A 51 -3.71 -8.76 -7.21
CA VAL A 51 -5.08 -9.24 -6.93
C VAL A 51 -5.72 -9.82 -8.19
N GLN A 52 -5.58 -9.14 -9.34
CA GLN A 52 -6.09 -9.64 -10.62
C GLN A 52 -5.43 -10.96 -11.03
N LEU A 53 -4.12 -11.10 -10.83
CA LEU A 53 -3.42 -12.35 -11.10
C LEU A 53 -3.93 -13.48 -10.20
N ILE A 54 -4.12 -13.23 -8.90
CA ILE A 54 -4.68 -14.22 -7.96
C ILE A 54 -6.09 -14.64 -8.38
N GLN A 55 -6.92 -13.71 -8.85
CA GLN A 55 -8.26 -14.00 -9.36
C GLN A 55 -8.20 -14.92 -10.60
N LEU A 56 -7.29 -14.63 -11.54
CA LEU A 56 -7.08 -15.49 -12.71
C LEU A 56 -6.65 -16.90 -12.30
N MET A 57 -5.68 -17.02 -11.38
CA MET A 57 -5.22 -18.33 -10.90
C MET A 57 -6.33 -19.13 -10.22
N LYS A 58 -7.22 -18.45 -9.47
CA LYS A 58 -8.39 -19.07 -8.86
C LYS A 58 -9.34 -19.69 -9.90
N GLU A 59 -9.43 -19.11 -11.09
CA GLU A 59 -10.30 -19.59 -12.17
C GLU A 59 -9.64 -20.69 -13.01
N THR A 60 -8.32 -20.65 -13.18
CA THR A 60 -7.61 -21.54 -14.12
C THR A 60 -7.01 -22.79 -13.47
N GLU A 61 -6.68 -22.75 -12.17
CA GLU A 61 -5.96 -23.83 -11.50
C GLU A 61 -6.91 -24.80 -10.77
N VAL A 62 -6.79 -26.10 -11.06
CA VAL A 62 -7.72 -27.15 -10.61
C VAL A 62 -7.68 -27.39 -9.09
N ASP A 63 -6.53 -27.16 -8.45
CA ASP A 63 -6.32 -27.36 -7.00
C ASP A 63 -5.96 -26.05 -6.27
N TRP A 64 -6.44 -24.90 -6.79
CA TRP A 64 -6.15 -23.61 -6.17
C TRP A 64 -6.74 -23.51 -4.77
N CYS A 65 -5.88 -23.28 -3.77
CA CYS A 65 -6.29 -23.00 -2.40
C CYS A 65 -5.45 -21.87 -1.82
N LEU A 66 -6.10 -20.74 -1.56
CA LEU A 66 -5.50 -19.62 -0.85
C LEU A 66 -5.74 -19.78 0.65
N HIS A 67 -4.75 -19.48 1.49
CA HIS A 67 -4.91 -19.54 2.95
C HIS A 67 -6.10 -18.66 3.42
N PRO A 68 -6.94 -19.09 4.38
CA PRO A 68 -8.15 -18.36 4.78
C PRO A 68 -7.91 -16.88 5.14
N LEU A 69 -6.81 -16.56 5.84
CA LEU A 69 -6.43 -15.18 6.14
C LEU A 69 -6.19 -14.34 4.88
N LEU A 70 -5.54 -14.93 3.87
CA LEU A 70 -5.28 -14.24 2.61
C LEU A 70 -6.57 -14.07 1.79
N GLN A 71 -7.51 -15.02 1.87
CA GLN A 71 -8.83 -14.85 1.27
C GLN A 71 -9.59 -13.67 1.87
N GLU A 72 -9.53 -13.50 3.20
CA GLU A 72 -10.14 -12.38 3.92
C GLU A 72 -9.49 -11.04 3.52
N ILE A 73 -8.16 -10.97 3.50
CA ILE A 73 -7.45 -9.76 3.06
C ILE A 73 -7.80 -9.41 1.60
N MET A 74 -7.89 -10.40 0.71
CA MET A 74 -8.16 -10.18 -0.71
C MET A 74 -9.63 -9.82 -1.00
N ARG A 75 -10.58 -10.35 -0.22
CA ARG A 75 -12.01 -10.04 -0.35
C ARG A 75 -12.29 -8.56 -0.15
N ASP A 76 -11.58 -7.93 0.78
CA ASP A 76 -11.80 -6.53 1.12
C ASP A 76 -10.97 -5.58 0.24
N LEU A 77 -10.12 -6.13 -0.64
CA LEU A 77 -9.27 -5.36 -1.55
C LEU A 77 -10.00 -4.95 -2.84
N TYR A 78 -10.95 -5.73 -3.38
CA TYR A 78 -11.93 -5.36 -4.42
C TYR A 78 -13.07 -6.39 -4.54
#